data_AF-A0A2Z3QYD9-F1
#
_entry.id   AF-A0A2Z3QYD9-F1
#
_cell.length_a   1.000
_cell.length_b   1.000
_cell.length_c   1.000
_cell.angle_alpha   90.00
_cell.angle_beta   90.00
_cell.angle_gamma   90.00
#
_symmetry.space_group_name_H-M   'P 1'
#
loop_
_entity.id
_entity.type
_entity.pdbx_description
1 polymer ?
#
loop_
_entity_poly.entity_id
_entity_poly.type
_entity_poly.pdbx_seq_one_letter_code
_entity_poly.pdbx_strand_id
1 'polypeptide(L)'
;MDSRRIVRYARGGLAGAALLWMGVGYAALPPPLAQAVARGAHIFNDDSFGSQVRPVADAASAFADMGGARAHARFMTCAACHVHGGRTRGQLPDGRHIPSLRNAAAVFPRYSAKSHRIVTLEDQIRHCVKDGIKGRAPAFHGATMVDLVSYLKSLATGRRMAIGGAFQ
;
A
#
# COMPACT_ATOMS: atom_id res chain seq x y z
N MET A 1 -80.93 -0.98 11.68
CA MET A 1 -79.47 -0.77 11.62
C MET A 1 -79.07 -0.96 10.17
N ASP A 2 -78.81 0.13 9.44
CA ASP A 2 -77.99 0.05 8.22
C ASP A 2 -77.20 1.36 8.09
N SER A 3 -75.90 1.19 7.89
CA SER A 3 -74.85 2.14 8.20
C SER A 3 -74.26 2.69 6.91
N ARG A 4 -74.37 4.02 6.77
CA ARG A 4 -73.25 4.94 6.48
C ARG A 4 -72.29 4.51 5.34
N ARG A 5 -72.36 5.17 4.18
CA ARG A 5 -71.66 6.45 3.83
C ARG A 5 -70.23 6.24 3.29
N ILE A 6 -69.87 7.12 2.33
CA ILE A 6 -68.53 7.73 2.09
C ILE A 6 -67.53 6.85 1.30
N VAL A 7 -66.69 7.30 0.35
CA VAL A 7 -66.45 8.57 -0.38
C VAL A 7 -65.56 8.21 -1.59
N ARG A 8 -65.70 9.00 -2.66
CA ARG A 8 -64.80 9.07 -3.83
C ARG A 8 -63.35 9.36 -3.40
N TYR A 9 -62.37 8.63 -3.91
CA TYR A 9 -60.98 9.11 -3.98
C TYR A 9 -60.47 9.06 -5.42
N ALA A 10 -60.30 10.25 -5.99
CA ALA A 10 -59.45 10.52 -7.14
C ALA A 10 -58.35 11.48 -6.69
N ARG A 11 -57.10 11.20 -7.12
CA ARG A 11 -55.84 12.01 -7.13
C ARG A 11 -54.70 11.05 -6.79
N GLY A 12 -53.82 10.63 -7.71
CA GLY A 12 -53.20 11.41 -8.78
C GLY A 12 -52.15 12.32 -8.17
N GLY A 13 -51.02 11.74 -7.73
CA GLY A 13 -49.92 12.44 -7.09
C GLY A 13 -48.60 11.77 -7.46
N LEU A 14 -47.80 12.48 -8.25
CA LEU A 14 -46.56 12.09 -8.87
C LEU A 14 -45.55 11.52 -7.86
N ALA A 15 -45.02 10.33 -8.16
CA ALA A 15 -43.82 9.80 -7.53
C ALA A 15 -42.65 10.75 -7.87
N GLY A 16 -42.22 11.54 -6.88
CA GLY A 16 -40.96 12.25 -6.96
C GLY A 16 -39.82 11.23 -6.95
N ALA A 17 -39.23 10.99 -8.12
CA ALA A 17 -37.98 10.27 -8.23
C ALA A 17 -36.88 11.09 -7.54
N ALA A 18 -36.52 10.71 -6.33
CA ALA A 18 -35.30 11.17 -5.69
C ALA A 18 -34.12 10.68 -6.54
N LEU A 19 -33.60 11.57 -7.40
CA LEU A 19 -32.29 11.40 -8.04
C LEU A 19 -31.23 11.41 -6.94
N LEU A 20 -30.95 10.21 -6.43
CA LEU A 20 -29.77 9.96 -5.62
C LEU A 20 -28.55 10.29 -6.46
N TRP A 21 -27.88 11.38 -6.07
CA TRP A 21 -26.59 11.78 -6.59
C TRP A 21 -25.64 10.57 -6.51
N MET A 22 -25.25 10.05 -7.67
CA MET A 22 -24.08 9.20 -7.82
C MET A 22 -22.87 10.05 -7.47
N GLY A 23 -22.59 10.21 -6.18
CA GLY A 23 -21.23 10.50 -5.75
C GLY A 23 -20.34 9.46 -6.41
N VAL A 24 -19.26 9.91 -7.04
CA VAL A 24 -18.23 9.07 -7.64
C VAL A 24 -17.63 8.22 -6.51
N GLY A 25 -18.31 7.12 -6.20
CA GLY A 25 -17.91 6.17 -5.20
C GLY A 25 -16.70 5.46 -5.74
N TYR A 26 -15.58 5.57 -5.03
CA TYR A 26 -14.45 4.69 -5.23
C TYR A 26 -14.96 3.25 -5.21
N ALA A 27 -15.02 2.59 -6.37
CA ALA A 27 -15.48 1.22 -6.45
C ALA A 27 -14.55 0.37 -5.56
N ALA A 28 -15.14 -0.40 -4.66
CA ALA A 28 -14.39 -1.38 -3.87
C ALA A 28 -13.60 -2.28 -4.83
N LEU A 29 -12.35 -2.60 -4.48
CA LEU A 29 -11.49 -3.45 -5.31
C LEU A 29 -12.18 -4.80 -5.57
N PRO A 30 -12.03 -5.39 -6.76
CA PRO A 30 -12.53 -6.73 -7.00
C PRO A 30 -11.86 -7.72 -6.03
N PRO A 31 -12.57 -8.78 -5.57
CA PRO A 31 -12.09 -9.63 -4.49
C PRO A 31 -10.67 -10.20 -4.69
N PRO A 32 -10.27 -10.69 -5.89
CA PRO A 32 -8.91 -11.18 -6.11
C PRO A 32 -7.83 -10.11 -5.92
N LEU A 33 -8.11 -8.87 -6.34
CA LEU A 33 -7.18 -7.76 -6.16
C LEU A 33 -7.11 -7.33 -4.69
N ALA A 34 -8.24 -7.27 -4.00
CA ALA A 34 -8.26 -7.00 -2.56
C ALA A 34 -7.43 -8.02 -1.77
N GLN A 35 -7.52 -9.30 -2.13
CA GLN A 35 -6.70 -10.36 -1.51
C GLN A 35 -5.21 -10.21 -1.82
N ALA A 36 -4.84 -9.87 -3.06
CA ALA A 36 -3.45 -9.61 -3.42
C ALA A 36 -2.88 -8.42 -2.64
N VAL A 37 -3.66 -7.35 -2.48
CA VAL A 37 -3.30 -6.20 -1.64
C VAL A 37 -3.11 -6.62 -0.18
N ALA A 38 -3.99 -7.45 0.37
CA ALA A 38 -3.89 -7.93 1.75
C ALA A 38 -2.65 -8.81 1.97
N ARG A 39 -2.38 -9.76 1.06
CA ARG A 39 -1.16 -10.60 1.10
C ARG A 39 0.10 -9.76 0.94
N GLY A 40 0.10 -8.79 0.02
CA GLY A 40 1.21 -7.88 -0.18
C GLY A 40 1.49 -7.02 1.07
N ALA A 41 0.45 -6.57 1.76
CA ALA A 41 0.58 -5.86 3.03
C ALA A 41 1.21 -6.74 4.12
N HIS A 42 0.82 -8.02 4.21
CA HIS A 42 1.43 -8.97 5.14
C HIS A 42 2.91 -9.18 4.81
N ILE A 43 3.24 -9.48 3.55
CA ILE A 43 4.64 -9.65 3.10
C ILE A 43 5.47 -8.40 3.44
N PHE A 44 4.94 -7.21 3.16
CA PHE A 44 5.61 -5.95 3.44
C PHE A 44 5.97 -5.77 4.94
N ASN A 45 5.06 -6.17 5.83
CA ASN A 45 5.23 -5.96 7.27
C ASN A 45 6.14 -7.01 7.91
N ASP A 46 6.08 -8.25 7.42
CA ASP A 46 6.50 -9.40 8.20
C ASP A 46 7.50 -10.33 7.47
N ASP A 47 7.65 -10.24 6.15
CA ASP A 47 8.56 -11.12 5.41
C ASP A 47 10.02 -10.61 5.46
N SER A 48 10.93 -11.48 5.89
CA SER A 48 12.38 -11.22 5.91
C SER A 48 13.09 -11.59 4.60
N PHE A 49 12.37 -12.20 3.66
CA PHE A 49 12.88 -12.74 2.41
C PHE A 49 14.05 -13.72 2.63
N GLY A 50 14.07 -14.41 3.77
CA GLY A 50 15.15 -15.33 4.14
C GLY A 50 16.46 -14.63 4.53
N SER A 51 16.42 -13.35 4.90
CA SER A 51 17.58 -12.62 5.42
C SER A 51 18.21 -13.37 6.60
N GLN A 52 19.53 -13.49 6.57
CA GLN A 52 20.34 -14.12 7.62
C GLN A 52 20.96 -13.10 8.57
N VAL A 53 20.67 -11.81 8.40
CA VAL A 53 21.19 -10.79 9.29
C VAL A 53 20.55 -10.98 10.65
N ARG A 54 21.38 -11.30 11.63
CA ARG A 54 20.94 -11.49 13.01
C ARG A 54 20.42 -10.15 13.55
N PRO A 55 19.28 -10.12 14.27
CA PRO A 55 18.91 -8.96 15.05
C PRO A 55 20.04 -8.69 16.03
N VAL A 56 20.77 -7.61 15.81
CA VAL A 56 21.82 -7.21 16.74
C VAL A 56 21.10 -6.62 17.96
N ALA A 57 21.42 -7.10 19.16
CA ALA A 57 20.77 -6.66 20.42
C ALA A 57 20.94 -5.14 20.66
N ASP A 58 21.82 -4.53 19.89
CA ASP A 58 22.21 -3.13 19.75
C ASP A 58 21.44 -2.38 18.63
N ALA A 59 20.73 -3.06 17.73
CA ALA A 59 19.74 -2.42 16.84
C ALA A 59 18.45 -2.12 17.61
N ALA A 60 18.16 -2.93 18.63
CA ALA A 60 17.13 -2.65 19.63
C ALA A 60 17.22 -1.23 20.20
N SER A 61 18.44 -0.75 20.48
CA SER A 61 18.69 0.58 21.05
C SER A 61 18.71 1.67 19.99
N ALA A 62 19.20 1.39 18.77
CA ALA A 62 19.11 2.33 17.63
C ALA A 62 17.66 2.64 17.22
N PHE A 63 16.73 1.75 17.57
CA PHE A 63 15.31 1.86 17.24
C PHE A 63 14.40 1.75 18.47
N ALA A 64 14.94 1.96 19.68
CA ALA A 64 14.19 1.91 20.93
C ALA A 64 13.01 2.90 20.93
N ASP A 65 13.21 4.05 20.28
CA ASP A 65 12.21 5.11 20.11
C ASP A 65 11.10 4.75 19.10
N MET A 66 11.27 3.65 18.35
CA MET A 66 10.29 3.10 17.40
C MET A 66 9.51 1.89 17.96
N GLY A 67 9.50 1.68 19.27
CA GLY A 67 8.52 0.82 19.96
C GLY A 67 8.96 -0.64 20.20
N GLY A 68 9.91 -0.84 21.11
CA GLY A 68 10.10 -2.06 21.91
C GLY A 68 10.39 -3.37 21.16
N ALA A 69 10.31 -4.51 21.86
CA ALA A 69 10.74 -5.85 21.40
C ALA A 69 10.15 -6.33 20.06
N ARG A 70 9.08 -5.71 19.53
CA ARG A 70 8.53 -5.96 18.18
C ARG A 70 9.32 -5.28 17.04
N ALA A 71 10.20 -4.32 17.36
CA ALA A 71 11.16 -3.74 16.42
C ALA A 71 12.23 -4.76 15.98
N HIS A 72 12.55 -5.75 16.83
CA HIS A 72 13.63 -6.72 16.59
C HIS A 72 13.36 -7.67 15.43
N ALA A 73 12.11 -8.09 15.24
CA ALA A 73 11.70 -8.94 14.13
C ALA A 73 11.52 -8.17 12.80
N ARG A 74 11.46 -6.84 12.86
CA ARG A 74 11.17 -5.99 11.70
C ARG A 74 12.42 -5.49 10.98
N PHE A 75 13.62 -5.59 11.57
CA PHE A 75 14.86 -5.05 10.97
C PHE A 75 15.19 -5.60 9.58
N MET A 76 14.57 -6.70 9.19
CA MET A 76 14.72 -7.31 7.87
C MET A 76 13.43 -7.30 7.05
N THR A 77 12.45 -6.47 7.39
CA THR A 77 11.22 -6.32 6.61
C THR A 77 11.16 -4.94 5.98
N CYS A 78 10.29 -4.75 4.99
CA CYS A 78 10.09 -3.44 4.38
C CYS A 78 9.64 -2.42 5.44
N ALA A 79 8.84 -2.86 6.41
CA ALA A 79 8.29 -2.02 7.46
C ALA A 79 9.30 -1.52 8.50
N ALA A 80 10.53 -2.06 8.58
CA ALA A 80 11.57 -1.46 9.42
C ALA A 80 11.93 -0.05 8.96
N CYS A 81 12.08 0.13 7.65
CA CYS A 81 12.45 1.43 7.10
C CYS A 81 11.21 2.23 6.68
N HIS A 82 10.20 1.55 6.13
CA HIS A 82 8.96 2.16 5.65
C HIS A 82 7.82 1.94 6.65
N VAL A 83 7.87 2.69 7.75
CA VAL A 83 6.90 2.62 8.85
C VAL A 83 5.45 2.89 8.41
N HIS A 84 4.50 2.51 9.26
CA HIS A 84 3.05 2.65 9.01
C HIS A 84 2.60 2.07 7.65
N GLY A 85 3.21 0.96 7.23
CA GLY A 85 2.93 0.33 5.94
C GLY A 85 3.35 1.20 4.75
N GLY A 86 4.41 1.99 4.91
CA GLY A 86 4.90 2.93 3.88
C GLY A 86 4.02 4.15 3.63
N ARG A 87 2.98 4.39 4.45
CA ARG A 87 2.04 5.49 4.26
C ARG A 87 2.59 6.86 4.69
N THR A 88 3.65 6.89 5.46
CA THR A 88 4.32 8.10 5.92
C THR A 88 5.78 8.08 5.52
N ARG A 89 6.51 9.16 5.81
CA ARG A 89 7.97 9.16 5.69
C ARG A 89 8.55 8.05 6.55
N GLY A 90 9.57 7.39 6.01
CA GLY A 90 10.32 6.35 6.70
C GLY A 90 11.66 6.86 7.21
N GLN A 91 12.47 5.94 7.73
CA GLN A 91 13.82 6.22 8.19
C GLN A 91 14.73 5.00 7.96
N LEU A 92 15.98 5.25 7.55
CA LEU A 92 17.02 4.23 7.45
C LEU A 92 17.69 4.01 8.81
N PRO A 93 18.43 2.89 9.00
CA PRO A 93 19.17 2.64 10.24
C PRO A 93 20.20 3.71 10.61
N ASP A 94 20.68 4.48 9.64
CA ASP A 94 21.60 5.62 9.86
C ASP A 94 20.88 6.94 10.19
N GLY A 95 19.57 6.89 10.46
CA GLY A 95 18.76 8.04 10.83
C GLY A 95 18.26 8.89 9.65
N ARG A 96 18.72 8.64 8.42
CA ARG A 96 18.24 9.41 7.24
C ARG A 96 16.78 9.12 6.95
N HIS A 97 16.00 10.18 6.75
CA HIS A 97 14.61 10.05 6.34
C HIS A 97 14.49 9.61 4.87
N ILE A 98 13.53 8.73 4.62
CA ILE A 98 13.15 8.31 3.27
C ILE A 98 11.71 8.72 2.97
N PRO A 99 11.36 8.94 1.70
CA PRO A 99 10.01 9.35 1.32
C PRO A 99 8.95 8.31 1.67
N SER A 100 7.68 8.74 1.67
CA SER A 100 6.56 7.82 1.70
C SER A 100 6.50 7.00 0.41
N LEU A 101 5.90 5.81 0.51
CA LEU A 101 5.57 4.98 -0.65
C LEU A 101 4.21 5.32 -1.28
N ARG A 102 3.49 6.31 -0.73
CA ARG A 102 2.15 6.73 -1.20
C ARG A 102 2.10 7.12 -2.67
N ASN A 103 3.20 7.47 -3.32
CA ASN A 103 3.21 7.73 -4.76
C ASN A 103 4.24 6.89 -5.52
N ALA A 104 4.82 5.87 -4.89
CA ALA A 104 5.88 5.06 -5.50
C ALA A 104 5.45 4.51 -6.87
N ALA A 105 4.30 3.83 -6.92
CA ALA A 105 3.81 3.24 -8.16
C ALA A 105 3.40 4.28 -9.24
N ALA A 106 3.25 5.55 -8.88
CA ALA A 106 2.91 6.62 -9.82
C ALA A 106 4.15 7.26 -10.48
N VAL A 107 5.34 7.07 -9.90
CA VAL A 107 6.59 7.71 -10.38
C VAL A 107 7.56 6.73 -11.02
N PHE A 108 7.37 5.42 -10.83
CA PHE A 108 8.06 4.38 -11.60
C PHE A 108 7.33 4.09 -12.93
N PRO A 109 8.05 3.69 -14.00
CA PRO A 109 9.51 3.55 -14.08
C PRO A 109 10.22 4.90 -14.08
N ARG A 110 11.51 4.91 -13.72
CA ARG A 110 12.31 6.15 -13.67
C ARG A 110 13.76 5.92 -14.07
N TYR A 111 14.42 6.96 -14.55
CA TYR A 111 15.87 6.92 -14.75
C TYR A 111 16.59 6.93 -13.39
N SER A 112 17.55 6.03 -13.23
CA SER A 112 18.48 5.99 -12.11
C SER A 112 19.84 6.49 -12.59
N ALA A 113 20.24 7.68 -12.13
CA ALA A 113 21.55 8.24 -12.44
C ALA A 113 22.68 7.35 -11.92
N LYS A 114 22.51 6.73 -10.75
CA LYS A 114 23.50 5.84 -10.12
C LYS A 114 23.82 4.61 -10.98
N SER A 115 22.82 4.06 -11.67
CA SER A 115 22.97 2.83 -12.47
C SER A 115 22.87 3.06 -13.97
N HIS A 116 22.81 4.32 -14.41
CA HIS A 116 22.70 4.74 -15.81
C HIS A 116 21.64 3.99 -16.63
N ARG A 117 20.48 3.70 -16.03
CA ARG A 117 19.39 2.97 -16.70
C ARG A 117 18.00 3.32 -16.16
N ILE A 118 16.97 2.95 -16.90
CA ILE A 118 15.60 2.92 -16.40
C ILE A 118 15.44 1.78 -15.40
N VAL A 119 14.81 2.07 -14.26
CA VAL A 119 14.45 1.12 -13.21
C VAL A 119 12.94 1.08 -13.07
N THR A 120 12.37 -0.12 -12.97
CA THR A 120 10.95 -0.33 -12.68
C THR A 120 10.68 -0.36 -11.17
N LEU A 121 9.41 -0.44 -10.79
CA LEU A 121 9.05 -0.64 -9.38
C LEU A 121 9.55 -2.01 -8.88
N GLU A 122 9.45 -3.04 -9.69
CA GLU A 122 9.90 -4.40 -9.42
C GLU A 122 11.42 -4.47 -9.26
N ASP A 123 12.17 -3.76 -10.11
CA ASP A 123 13.62 -3.61 -9.95
C ASP A 123 13.96 -2.99 -8.59
N GLN A 124 13.24 -1.93 -8.22
CA GLN A 124 13.44 -1.24 -6.94
C GLN A 124 13.12 -2.17 -5.76
N ILE A 125 12.02 -2.94 -5.81
CA ILE A 125 11.67 -3.92 -4.79
C ILE A 125 12.80 -4.93 -4.63
N ARG A 126 13.27 -5.52 -5.74
CA ARG A 126 14.36 -6.52 -5.71
C ARG A 126 15.65 -5.94 -5.15
N HIS A 127 16.00 -4.70 -5.50
CA HIS A 127 17.14 -3.99 -4.93
C HIS A 127 16.98 -3.77 -3.42
N CYS A 128 15.83 -3.31 -2.96
CA CYS A 128 15.55 -3.14 -1.53
C CYS A 128 15.66 -4.45 -0.77
N VAL A 129 15.11 -5.54 -1.31
CA VAL A 129 15.19 -6.87 -0.67
C VAL A 129 16.64 -7.35 -0.59
N LYS A 130 17.39 -7.26 -1.70
CA LYS A 130 18.77 -7.74 -1.76
C LYS A 130 19.73 -6.89 -0.91
N ASP A 131 19.63 -5.57 -1.02
CA ASP A 131 20.67 -4.67 -0.52
C ASP A 131 20.27 -3.97 0.78
N GLY A 132 18.97 -3.73 1.02
CA GLY A 132 18.45 -3.15 2.26
C GLY A 132 18.14 -4.22 3.30
N ILE A 133 17.31 -5.19 2.95
CA ILE A 133 16.88 -6.29 3.83
C ILE A 133 17.95 -7.40 3.95
N LYS A 134 18.85 -7.51 2.96
CA LYS A 134 19.83 -8.61 2.83
C LYS A 134 19.17 -10.00 2.68
N GLY A 135 18.02 -10.04 2.03
CA GLY A 135 17.28 -11.27 1.73
C GLY A 135 17.40 -11.71 0.26
N ARG A 136 16.65 -12.74 -0.10
CA ARG A 136 16.52 -13.26 -1.47
C ARG A 136 15.40 -12.55 -2.20
N ALA A 137 15.76 -11.79 -3.23
CA ALA A 137 14.81 -11.02 -4.02
C ALA A 137 13.74 -11.92 -4.70
N PRO A 138 12.44 -11.57 -4.63
CA PRO A 138 11.36 -12.35 -5.24
C PRO A 138 11.44 -12.32 -6.76
N ALA A 139 11.07 -13.42 -7.42
CA ALA A 139 11.04 -13.51 -8.89
C ALA A 139 10.08 -12.48 -9.50
N PHE A 140 10.44 -11.88 -10.64
CA PHE A 140 9.69 -10.78 -11.28
C PHE A 140 8.21 -11.09 -11.52
N HIS A 141 7.88 -12.33 -11.88
CA HIS A 141 6.50 -12.77 -12.17
C HIS A 141 5.95 -13.76 -11.13
N GLY A 142 6.64 -13.92 -9.99
CA GLY A 142 6.18 -14.78 -8.91
C GLY A 142 5.07 -14.14 -8.07
N ALA A 143 4.28 -14.96 -7.39
CA ALA A 143 3.16 -14.51 -6.56
C ALA A 143 3.56 -13.43 -5.54
N THR A 144 4.72 -13.59 -4.88
CA THR A 144 5.26 -12.59 -3.93
C THR A 144 5.45 -11.21 -4.56
N MET A 145 5.97 -11.14 -5.79
CA MET A 145 6.16 -9.86 -6.48
C MET A 145 4.82 -9.25 -6.88
N VAL A 146 3.90 -10.08 -7.40
CA VAL A 146 2.55 -9.63 -7.79
C VAL A 146 1.80 -9.05 -6.58
N ASP A 147 1.83 -9.73 -5.44
CA ASP A 147 1.18 -9.28 -4.22
C ASP A 147 1.81 -7.97 -3.69
N LEU A 148 3.15 -7.87 -3.65
CA LEU A 148 3.84 -6.64 -3.25
C LEU A 148 3.53 -5.46 -4.17
N VAL A 149 3.61 -5.65 -5.48
CA VAL A 149 3.29 -4.61 -6.46
C VAL A 149 1.83 -4.18 -6.34
N SER A 150 0.91 -5.13 -6.11
CA SER A 150 -0.51 -4.82 -5.88
C SER A 150 -0.69 -3.95 -4.64
N TYR A 151 -0.01 -4.30 -3.54
CA TYR A 151 -0.03 -3.49 -2.32
C TYR A 151 0.52 -2.08 -2.56
N LEU A 152 1.71 -1.94 -3.16
CA LEU A 152 2.31 -0.63 -3.42
C LEU A 152 1.49 0.23 -4.39
N LYS A 153 0.85 -0.39 -5.39
CA LYS A 153 -0.11 0.29 -6.27
C LYS A 153 -1.34 0.77 -5.51
N SER A 154 -1.84 -0.02 -4.55
CA SER A 154 -2.98 0.39 -3.72
C SER A 154 -2.67 1.65 -2.89
N LEU A 155 -1.43 1.81 -2.42
CA LEU A 155 -0.99 3.01 -1.70
C LEU A 155 -1.01 4.27 -2.59
N ALA A 156 -0.83 4.08 -3.90
CA ALA A 156 -0.83 5.15 -4.91
C ALA A 156 -2.19 5.45 -5.53
N THR A 157 -3.27 4.85 -5.04
CA THR A 157 -4.63 5.11 -5.53
C THR A 157 -4.95 6.61 -5.44
N GLY A 158 -5.47 7.17 -6.53
CA GLY A 158 -5.80 8.60 -6.63
C GLY A 158 -4.59 9.54 -6.75
N ARG A 159 -3.37 9.02 -6.96
CA ARG A 159 -2.20 9.84 -7.31
C ARG A 159 -2.08 10.02 -8.81
N ARG A 160 -1.67 11.22 -9.22
CA ARG A 160 -1.37 11.55 -10.61
C ARG A 160 -0.16 10.74 -11.06
N MET A 161 -0.27 10.05 -12.19
CA MET A 161 0.89 9.42 -12.83
C MET A 161 1.89 10.50 -13.25
N ALA A 162 3.13 10.32 -12.82
CA ALA A 162 4.23 11.25 -13.05
C ALA A 162 5.50 10.44 -13.26
N ILE A 163 5.55 9.67 -14.36
CA ILE A 163 6.67 8.78 -14.72
C ILE A 163 7.99 9.56 -14.67
N GLY A 164 8.98 9.03 -13.95
CA GLY A 164 10.26 9.71 -13.72
C GLY A 164 10.23 10.84 -12.67
N GLY A 165 9.09 11.09 -12.05
CA GLY A 165 8.87 12.16 -11.07
C GLY A 165 9.46 11.91 -9.69
N ALA A 166 9.30 12.89 -8.80
CA ALA A 166 9.77 12.84 -7.43
C ALA A 166 8.77 12.14 -6.48
N PHE A 167 9.30 11.53 -5.42
CA PHE A 167 8.47 11.05 -4.32
C PHE A 167 7.84 12.22 -3.55
N GLN A 168 6.66 12.00 -2.98
CA GLN A 168 5.88 12.97 -2.20
C GLN A 168 5.90 12.64 -0.71
#